data_AF-A0A2N9LQD4-F1
#
_entry.id   AF-A0A2N9LQD4-F1
#
_cell.length_a   1.000
_cell.length_b   1.000
_cell.length_c   1.000
_cell.angle_alpha   90.00
_cell.angle_beta   90.00
_cell.angle_gamma   90.00
#
_symmetry.space_group_name_H-M   'P 1'
#
loop_
_entity.id
_entity.type
_entity.pdbx_description
1 polymer ?
#
loop_
_entity_poly.entity_id
_entity_poly.type
_entity_poly.pdbx_seq_one_letter_code
_entity_poly.pdbx_strand_id
1 'polypeptide(L)'
;MMRETIMIRTRPLKAFLPSFVLSLLAGTVGLLPAQPSPGMAALTPYTTCNFSDGLQVVQVDPLASEITSREVETDSGSRQINLEAGLRIMFAYPGTDFYANVKAELLPAANYAQLKQFLLDNLQHLGHGNIMNTSLHSPLNGFEAHGLDREKLEGGVLGIYLLFDDPAHAVTTIYMLNQEPQDRKFQTIEEYRRLRDQFLASYSACIRTNQQSR
;
A
#
# COMPACT_ATOMS: atom_id res chain seq x y z
N MET A 1 25.72 -46.44 52.14
CA MET A 1 25.27 -47.78 51.75
C MET A 1 25.54 -47.92 50.26
N MET A 2 26.70 -48.39 49.78
CA MET A 2 27.26 -49.75 49.81
C MET A 2 26.29 -50.84 49.33
N ARG A 3 26.50 -51.32 48.09
CA ARG A 3 26.73 -52.73 47.65
C ARG A 3 26.47 -52.87 46.13
N GLU A 4 27.51 -53.15 45.35
CA GLU A 4 27.90 -54.48 44.80
C GLU A 4 26.89 -55.03 43.77
N THR A 5 27.16 -54.95 42.47
CA THR A 5 27.97 -55.86 41.60
C THR A 5 27.34 -57.24 41.38
N ILE A 6 26.86 -57.53 40.16
CA ILE A 6 26.94 -58.86 39.52
C ILE A 6 27.17 -58.71 38.01
N MET A 7 28.27 -59.33 37.54
CA MET A 7 28.64 -59.62 36.15
C MET A 7 27.74 -60.68 35.53
N ILE A 8 27.42 -60.57 34.23
CA ILE A 8 27.34 -61.74 33.32
C ILE A 8 27.97 -61.37 31.96
N ARG A 9 28.87 -62.24 31.51
CA ARG A 9 29.66 -62.18 30.27
C ARG A 9 29.07 -63.15 29.24
N THR A 10 29.46 -62.99 27.96
CA THR A 10 29.34 -63.92 26.79
C THR A 10 28.04 -63.78 25.98
N ARG A 11 27.99 -63.76 24.63
CA ARG A 11 28.84 -64.22 23.50
C ARG A 11 28.57 -63.33 22.25
N PRO A 12 29.42 -63.37 21.20
CA PRO A 12 29.21 -62.60 19.97
C PRO A 12 28.29 -63.36 19.00
N LEU A 13 27.27 -62.71 18.46
CA LEU A 13 26.57 -63.17 17.27
C LEU A 13 26.96 -62.28 16.09
N LYS A 14 27.82 -62.81 15.23
CA LYS A 14 27.94 -62.39 13.83
C LYS A 14 26.66 -62.85 13.12
N ALA A 15 25.88 -61.93 12.56
CA ALA A 15 24.85 -62.27 11.60
C ALA A 15 24.62 -61.11 10.62
N PHE A 16 25.16 -61.30 9.42
CA PHE A 16 24.60 -60.94 8.11
C PHE A 16 23.81 -59.62 7.98
N LEU A 17 24.47 -58.64 7.36
CA LEU A 17 23.83 -57.53 6.64
C LEU A 17 23.18 -58.04 5.35
N PRO A 18 21.86 -57.88 5.14
CA PRO A 18 21.33 -57.73 3.80
C PRO A 18 21.41 -56.24 3.42
N SER A 19 22.15 -55.94 2.35
CA SER A 19 22.14 -54.64 1.68
C SER A 19 20.72 -54.29 1.25
N PHE A 20 20.03 -53.47 2.05
CA PHE A 20 18.89 -52.70 1.59
C PHE A 20 19.44 -51.48 0.84
N VAL A 21 19.34 -51.52 -0.49
CA VAL A 21 19.47 -50.34 -1.34
C VAL A 21 18.28 -49.44 -0.99
N LEU A 22 18.50 -48.50 -0.08
CA LEU A 22 17.55 -47.44 0.25
C LEU A 22 17.62 -46.41 -0.88
N SER A 23 16.75 -46.55 -1.89
CA SER A 23 16.53 -45.50 -2.88
C SER A 23 15.94 -44.27 -2.18
N LEU A 24 16.79 -43.31 -1.80
CA LEU A 24 16.38 -41.95 -1.48
C LEU A 24 15.80 -41.31 -2.74
N LEU A 25 14.48 -41.38 -2.91
CA LEU A 25 13.75 -40.42 -3.73
C LEU A 25 13.75 -39.10 -2.96
N ALA A 26 14.77 -38.28 -3.19
CA ALA A 26 14.79 -36.88 -2.81
C ALA A 26 13.71 -36.15 -3.62
N GLY A 27 12.46 -36.18 -3.13
CA GLY A 27 11.38 -35.36 -3.63
C GLY A 27 11.65 -33.91 -3.25
N THR A 28 12.33 -33.16 -4.11
CA THR A 28 12.38 -31.70 -4.02
C THR A 28 10.98 -31.17 -4.30
N VAL A 29 10.20 -30.92 -3.25
CA VAL A 29 8.98 -30.11 -3.35
C VAL A 29 9.44 -28.70 -3.71
N GLY A 30 9.40 -28.38 -5.00
CA GLY A 30 9.65 -27.04 -5.49
C GLY A 30 8.53 -26.12 -5.00
N LEU A 31 8.80 -25.31 -3.99
CA LEU A 31 7.99 -24.15 -3.65
C LEU A 31 8.08 -23.17 -4.83
N LEU A 32 7.09 -23.21 -5.72
CA LEU A 32 6.93 -22.19 -6.73
C LEU A 32 6.55 -20.86 -6.04
N PRO A 33 7.17 -19.73 -6.40
CA PRO A 33 6.79 -18.44 -5.86
C PRO A 33 5.33 -18.13 -6.24
N ALA A 34 4.52 -17.72 -5.27
CA ALA A 34 3.16 -17.29 -5.52
C ALA A 34 3.18 -16.07 -6.47
N GLN A 35 2.54 -16.20 -7.64
CA GLN A 35 2.40 -15.09 -8.58
C GLN A 35 1.38 -14.09 -8.01
N PRO A 36 1.64 -12.77 -8.10
CA PRO A 36 0.66 -11.77 -7.70
C PRO A 36 -0.62 -11.92 -8.53
N SER A 37 -1.77 -11.72 -7.90
CA SER A 37 -3.06 -11.75 -8.61
C SER A 37 -3.08 -10.67 -9.70
N PRO A 38 -3.86 -10.85 -10.79
CA PRO A 38 -3.93 -9.86 -11.88
C PRO A 38 -4.23 -8.43 -11.40
N GLY A 39 -5.10 -8.27 -10.41
CA GLY A 39 -5.40 -6.96 -9.81
C GLY A 39 -4.19 -6.33 -9.11
N MET A 40 -3.38 -7.13 -8.41
CA MET A 40 -2.14 -6.65 -7.78
C MET A 40 -1.08 -6.26 -8.80
N ALA A 41 -0.98 -6.99 -9.91
CA ALA A 41 -0.09 -6.63 -11.02
C ALA A 41 -0.50 -5.31 -11.67
N ALA A 42 -1.80 -4.98 -11.71
CA ALA A 42 -2.29 -3.70 -12.23
C ALA A 42 -1.86 -2.51 -11.35
N LEU A 43 -1.71 -2.71 -10.03
CA LEU A 43 -1.34 -1.64 -9.09
C LEU A 43 0.17 -1.47 -8.86
N THR A 44 1.02 -2.31 -9.44
CA THR A 44 2.48 -2.16 -9.31
C THR A 44 3.03 -0.79 -9.77
N PRO A 45 2.52 -0.13 -10.85
CA PRO A 45 3.02 1.18 -11.28
C PRO A 45 2.94 2.29 -10.22
N TYR A 46 2.09 2.10 -9.21
CA TYR A 46 1.89 3.02 -8.10
C TYR A 46 2.96 2.88 -7.00
N THR A 47 3.72 1.78 -6.99
CA THR A 47 4.62 1.44 -5.87
C THR A 47 6.09 1.75 -6.11
N THR A 48 6.48 1.96 -7.36
CA THR A 48 7.89 2.01 -7.77
C THR A 48 8.37 3.42 -8.09
N CYS A 49 7.83 4.42 -7.40
CA CYS A 49 8.17 5.82 -7.66
C CYS A 49 9.46 6.26 -6.97
N ASN A 50 10.28 6.98 -7.74
CA ASN A 50 11.51 7.61 -7.27
C ASN A 50 11.35 9.13 -7.36
N PHE A 51 11.79 9.84 -6.32
CA PHE A 51 11.66 11.28 -6.21
C PHE A 51 13.03 11.94 -6.09
N SER A 52 13.25 13.02 -6.83
CA SER A 52 14.52 13.74 -6.86
C SER A 52 14.78 14.60 -5.62
N ASP A 53 13.75 14.87 -4.82
CA ASP A 53 13.82 15.63 -3.57
C ASP A 53 14.16 14.75 -2.34
N GLY A 54 14.41 13.46 -2.58
CA GLY A 54 14.77 12.49 -1.54
C GLY A 54 13.58 11.86 -0.83
N LEU A 55 12.32 12.12 -1.23
CA LEU A 55 11.18 11.36 -0.74
C LEU A 55 11.30 9.89 -1.18
N GLN A 56 10.97 8.96 -0.28
CA GLN A 56 11.09 7.53 -0.52
C GLN A 56 9.80 6.78 -0.22
N VAL A 57 9.53 5.75 -1.00
CA VAL A 57 8.60 4.68 -0.60
C VAL A 57 9.30 3.86 0.48
N VAL A 58 8.75 3.88 1.69
CA VAL A 58 9.34 3.21 2.86
C VAL A 58 8.58 1.95 3.27
N GLN A 59 7.33 1.82 2.85
CA GLN A 59 6.50 0.64 3.11
C GLN A 59 5.44 0.48 2.02
N VAL A 60 5.22 -0.77 1.61
CA VAL A 60 4.13 -1.16 0.70
C VAL A 60 3.43 -2.38 1.30
N ASP A 61 2.18 -2.22 1.69
CA ASP A 61 1.36 -3.28 2.26
C ASP A 61 0.21 -3.62 1.31
N PRO A 62 0.10 -4.87 0.84
CA PRO A 62 -1.07 -5.30 0.10
C PRO A 62 -2.29 -5.37 0.99
N LEU A 63 -3.45 -5.00 0.44
CA LEU A 63 -4.72 -5.32 1.07
C LEU A 63 -4.88 -6.84 1.15
N ALA A 64 -5.32 -7.34 2.30
CA ALA A 64 -5.54 -8.76 2.48
C ALA A 64 -6.62 -9.28 1.50
N SER A 65 -6.39 -10.46 0.93
CA SER A 65 -7.20 -11.00 -0.18
C SER A 65 -8.68 -11.22 0.15
N GLU A 66 -9.01 -11.36 1.44
CA GLU A 66 -10.36 -11.50 1.95
C GLU A 66 -11.13 -10.17 2.02
N ILE A 67 -10.42 -9.04 1.95
CA ILE A 67 -11.05 -7.71 1.96
C ILE A 67 -11.39 -7.31 0.53
N THR A 68 -12.64 -7.54 0.15
CA THR A 68 -13.18 -7.25 -1.18
C THR A 68 -14.00 -5.96 -1.23
N SER A 69 -14.16 -5.28 -0.09
CA SER A 69 -14.87 -4.01 -0.03
C SER A 69 -14.55 -3.23 1.23
N ARG A 70 -14.88 -1.93 1.22
CA ARG A 70 -14.88 -1.05 2.40
C ARG A 70 -16.07 -0.11 2.39
N GLU A 71 -16.46 0.35 3.57
CA GLU A 71 -17.49 1.37 3.71
C GLU A 71 -16.91 2.79 3.65
N VAL A 72 -17.70 3.73 3.14
CA VAL A 72 -17.45 5.18 3.21
C VAL A 72 -18.70 5.91 3.66
N GLU A 73 -18.52 6.96 4.45
CA GLU A 73 -19.62 7.84 4.85
C GLU A 73 -19.87 8.93 3.80
N THR A 74 -21.13 9.21 3.52
CA THR A 74 -21.55 10.34 2.68
C THR A 74 -22.65 11.10 3.39
N ASP A 75 -22.97 12.32 2.92
CA ASP A 75 -24.09 13.09 3.44
C ASP A 75 -25.44 12.38 3.27
N SER A 76 -25.51 11.40 2.36
CA SER A 76 -26.68 10.57 2.09
C SER A 76 -26.61 9.18 2.75
N GLY A 77 -25.72 9.01 3.73
CA GLY A 77 -25.46 7.79 4.49
C GLY A 77 -24.31 6.94 3.92
N SER A 78 -24.01 5.85 4.61
CA SER A 78 -22.91 4.95 4.27
C SER A 78 -23.06 4.33 2.87
N ARG A 79 -21.94 4.11 2.19
CA ARG A 79 -21.83 3.49 0.85
C ARG A 79 -20.74 2.44 0.85
N GLN A 80 -20.95 1.37 0.09
CA GLN A 80 -19.96 0.32 -0.11
C GLN A 80 -19.07 0.63 -1.33
N ILE A 81 -17.76 0.52 -1.16
CA ILE A 81 -16.76 0.56 -2.22
C ILE A 81 -16.24 -0.86 -2.41
N ASN A 82 -16.61 -1.50 -3.51
CA ASN A 82 -16.08 -2.82 -3.88
C ASN A 82 -14.69 -2.68 -4.50
N LEU A 83 -13.81 -3.62 -4.17
CA LEU A 83 -12.39 -3.60 -4.53
C LEU A 83 -12.00 -4.93 -5.20
N GLU A 84 -11.21 -4.86 -6.26
CA GLU A 84 -10.55 -6.02 -6.85
C GLU A 84 -9.14 -6.24 -6.29
N ALA A 85 -8.47 -5.14 -5.92
CA ALA A 85 -7.17 -5.14 -5.27
C ALA A 85 -6.95 -3.81 -4.53
N GLY A 86 -6.04 -3.79 -3.56
CA GLY A 86 -5.66 -2.59 -2.84
C GLY A 86 -4.22 -2.65 -2.35
N LEU A 87 -3.60 -1.48 -2.24
CA LEU A 87 -2.26 -1.28 -1.70
C LEU A 87 -2.26 -0.08 -0.77
N ARG A 88 -1.53 -0.19 0.34
CA ARG A 88 -1.09 0.95 1.13
C ARG A 88 0.38 1.22 0.86
N ILE A 89 0.73 2.47 0.63
CA ILE A 89 2.08 2.92 0.28
C ILE A 89 2.41 4.08 1.21
N MET A 90 3.45 3.91 2.03
CA MET A 90 3.93 4.94 2.94
C MET A 90 5.14 5.64 2.35
N PHE A 91 5.13 6.97 2.41
CA PHE A 91 6.22 7.81 1.96
C PHE A 91 6.83 8.56 3.14
N ALA A 92 8.16 8.66 3.18
CA ALA A 92 8.88 9.46 4.17
C ALA A 92 10.13 10.09 3.56
N TYR A 93 10.58 11.19 4.14
CA TYR A 93 11.91 11.71 3.90
C TYR A 93 12.92 11.02 4.83
N PRO A 94 14.21 10.96 4.48
CA PRO A 94 15.24 10.42 5.35
C PRO A 94 15.26 11.12 6.70
N GLY A 95 15.13 10.32 7.77
CA GLY A 95 15.17 10.79 9.15
C GLY A 95 13.92 11.55 9.62
N THR A 96 12.79 11.42 8.91
CA THR A 96 11.51 12.02 9.33
C THR A 96 10.45 10.95 9.56
N ASP A 97 9.34 11.32 10.21
CA ASP A 97 8.12 10.51 10.20
C ASP A 97 7.52 10.36 8.79
N PHE A 98 6.44 9.61 8.66
CA PHE A 98 5.71 9.49 7.39
C PHE A 98 5.15 10.83 6.92
N TYR A 99 5.43 11.17 5.67
CA TYR A 99 4.93 12.36 5.00
C TYR A 99 3.58 12.12 4.33
N ALA A 100 3.41 10.96 3.67
CA ALA A 100 2.16 10.62 3.01
C ALA A 100 1.78 9.15 3.23
N ASN A 101 0.48 8.92 3.41
CA ASN A 101 -0.14 7.60 3.40
C ASN A 101 -1.04 7.50 2.17
N VAL A 102 -0.64 6.68 1.21
CA VAL A 102 -1.33 6.52 -0.06
C VAL A 102 -2.02 5.17 -0.10
N LYS A 103 -3.28 5.16 -0.52
CA LYS A 103 -4.04 3.95 -0.81
C LYS A 103 -4.36 3.91 -2.30
N ALA A 104 -3.79 2.94 -3.02
CA ALA A 104 -4.14 2.68 -4.41
C ALA A 104 -5.11 1.50 -4.46
N GLU A 105 -6.24 1.67 -5.11
CA GLU A 105 -7.34 0.72 -5.11
C GLU A 105 -7.80 0.48 -6.55
N LEU A 106 -7.92 -0.79 -6.94
CA LEU A 106 -8.51 -1.19 -8.21
C LEU A 106 -9.99 -1.46 -7.99
N LEU A 107 -10.84 -0.78 -8.75
CA LEU A 107 -12.29 -0.89 -8.66
C LEU A 107 -12.84 -1.73 -9.81
N PRO A 108 -13.94 -2.48 -9.62
CA PRO A 108 -14.53 -3.25 -10.70
C PRO A 108 -15.04 -2.37 -11.84
N ALA A 109 -14.66 -2.71 -13.07
CA ALA A 109 -15.05 -1.95 -14.27
C ALA A 109 -16.56 -1.81 -14.42
N ALA A 110 -17.32 -2.85 -14.04
CA ALA A 110 -18.78 -2.91 -14.19
C ALA A 110 -19.53 -1.80 -13.44
N ASN A 111 -18.97 -1.28 -12.34
CA ASN A 111 -19.59 -0.25 -11.51
C ASN A 111 -18.64 0.93 -11.20
N TYR A 112 -17.52 1.04 -11.89
CA TYR A 112 -16.50 2.07 -11.67
C TYR A 112 -17.09 3.49 -11.56
N ALA A 113 -17.93 3.90 -12.51
CA ALA A 113 -18.52 5.24 -12.51
C ALA A 113 -19.37 5.53 -11.25
N GLN A 114 -20.11 4.53 -10.76
CA GLN A 114 -20.88 4.67 -9.52
C GLN A 114 -19.97 4.75 -8.30
N LEU A 115 -18.96 3.88 -8.22
CA LEU A 115 -18.02 3.87 -7.09
C LEU A 115 -17.18 5.16 -7.04
N LYS A 116 -16.77 5.69 -8.19
CA LYS A 116 -16.15 7.02 -8.31
C LYS A 116 -17.04 8.10 -7.72
N GLN A 117 -18.34 8.11 -8.06
CA GLN A 117 -19.27 9.08 -7.48
C GLN A 117 -19.37 8.92 -5.95
N PHE A 118 -19.47 7.70 -5.41
CA PHE A 118 -19.49 7.51 -3.95
C PHE A 118 -18.23 8.01 -3.25
N LEU A 119 -17.06 7.91 -3.90
CA LEU A 119 -15.81 8.46 -3.37
C LEU A 119 -15.77 9.99 -3.42
N LEU A 120 -16.33 10.60 -4.47
CA LEU A 120 -16.50 12.05 -4.54
C LEU A 120 -17.48 12.56 -3.46
N ASP A 121 -18.59 11.85 -3.27
CA ASP A 121 -19.58 12.16 -2.23
C ASP A 121 -18.96 12.00 -0.83
N ASN A 122 -18.10 11.01 -0.63
CA ASN A 122 -17.33 10.85 0.60
C ASN A 122 -16.34 11.99 0.80
N LEU A 123 -15.61 12.41 -0.25
CA LEU A 123 -14.72 13.56 -0.16
C LEU A 123 -15.50 14.84 0.20
N GLN A 124 -16.67 15.06 -0.38
CA GLN A 124 -17.55 16.16 -0.01
C GLN A 124 -17.95 16.10 1.48
N HIS A 125 -18.37 14.93 1.95
CA HIS A 125 -18.72 14.70 3.36
C HIS A 125 -17.55 15.02 4.31
N LEU A 126 -16.34 14.58 3.95
CA LEU A 126 -15.10 14.89 4.70
C LEU A 126 -14.73 16.38 4.62
N GLY A 127 -15.27 17.11 3.66
CA GLY A 127 -15.07 18.56 3.50
C GLY A 127 -15.69 19.39 4.62
N HIS A 128 -16.59 18.82 5.44
CA HIS A 128 -17.13 19.50 6.63
C HIS A 128 -16.02 19.80 7.65
N GLY A 129 -15.47 21.02 7.62
CA GLY A 129 -14.34 21.45 8.45
C GLY A 129 -12.98 21.47 7.76
N ASN A 130 -12.94 21.22 6.44
CA ASN A 130 -11.74 21.38 5.59
C ASN A 130 -12.05 22.36 4.44
N ILE A 131 -11.01 22.93 3.82
CA ILE A 131 -11.16 23.76 2.63
C ILE A 131 -11.06 22.87 1.39
N MET A 132 -12.02 22.99 0.47
CA MET A 132 -11.86 22.44 -0.87
C MET A 132 -10.65 23.05 -1.57
N ASN A 133 -9.72 22.23 -2.06
CA ASN A 133 -8.57 22.73 -2.79
C ASN A 133 -8.96 23.08 -4.23
N THR A 134 -9.44 24.31 -4.41
CA THR A 134 -9.79 24.85 -5.74
C THR A 134 -8.57 25.24 -6.58
N SER A 135 -7.36 25.24 -6.00
CA SER A 135 -6.12 25.53 -6.70
C SER A 135 -5.47 24.30 -7.36
N LEU A 136 -5.93 23.10 -7.02
CA LEU A 136 -5.46 21.86 -7.63
C LEU A 136 -6.05 21.76 -9.04
N HIS A 137 -5.18 21.92 -10.04
CA HIS A 137 -5.59 21.84 -11.43
C HIS A 137 -5.79 20.37 -11.83
N SER A 138 -6.95 20.08 -12.38
CA SER A 138 -7.33 18.77 -12.93
C SER A 138 -7.54 18.91 -14.45
N PRO A 139 -7.04 17.97 -15.28
CA PRO A 139 -6.35 16.74 -14.89
C PRO A 139 -4.89 16.97 -14.50
N LEU A 140 -4.41 16.19 -13.53
CA LEU A 140 -3.02 16.17 -13.09
C LEU A 140 -2.32 14.97 -13.74
N ASN A 141 -1.46 15.19 -14.74
CA ASN A 141 -0.81 14.11 -15.51
C ASN A 141 -1.81 13.04 -16.01
N GLY A 142 -2.99 13.48 -16.47
CA GLY A 142 -4.04 12.59 -16.97
C GLY A 142 -4.84 11.85 -15.89
N PHE A 143 -4.69 12.20 -14.61
CA PHE A 143 -5.61 11.78 -13.55
C PHE A 143 -6.63 12.90 -13.29
N GLU A 144 -7.89 12.53 -13.09
CA GLU A 144 -8.84 13.47 -12.50
C GLU A 144 -8.52 13.61 -11.01
N ALA A 145 -8.22 14.83 -10.57
CA ALA A 145 -7.75 15.12 -9.22
C ALA A 145 -8.74 15.97 -8.43
N HIS A 146 -9.02 15.57 -7.19
CA HIS A 146 -9.82 16.31 -6.22
C HIS A 146 -9.12 16.34 -4.87
N GLY A 147 -9.33 17.39 -4.08
CA GLY A 147 -8.57 17.54 -2.83
C GLY A 147 -9.23 18.42 -1.78
N LEU A 148 -8.96 18.08 -0.53
CA LEU A 148 -9.25 18.89 0.64
C LEU A 148 -7.95 19.27 1.34
N ASP A 149 -7.91 20.46 1.89
CA ASP A 149 -6.81 20.97 2.72
C ASP A 149 -7.31 21.46 4.06
N ARG A 150 -6.44 21.37 5.06
CA ARG A 150 -6.58 22.14 6.29
C ARG A 150 -6.10 23.57 6.08
N GLU A 151 -6.70 24.49 6.83
CA GLU A 151 -6.25 25.89 6.85
C GLU A 151 -4.94 26.07 7.62
N LYS A 152 -4.71 25.19 8.60
CA LYS A 152 -3.63 25.27 9.59
C LYS A 152 -2.90 23.95 9.71
N LEU A 153 -1.66 24.01 10.21
CA LEU A 153 -0.81 22.85 10.45
C LEU A 153 -1.17 22.11 11.76
N GLU A 154 -2.40 21.60 11.85
CA GLU A 154 -2.96 20.96 13.05
C GLU A 154 -3.64 19.63 12.75
N GLY A 155 -3.74 18.75 13.77
CA GLY A 155 -4.25 17.38 13.62
C GLY A 155 -3.26 16.46 12.91
N GLY A 156 -3.66 15.21 12.66
CA GLY A 156 -2.77 14.20 12.04
C GLY A 156 -2.75 14.18 10.51
N VAL A 157 -3.76 14.74 9.86
CA VAL A 157 -3.89 14.80 8.39
C VAL A 157 -4.13 16.24 7.96
N LEU A 158 -3.26 16.76 7.10
CA LEU A 158 -3.31 18.12 6.57
C LEU A 158 -4.08 18.23 5.26
N GLY A 159 -4.23 17.12 4.53
CA GLY A 159 -5.00 17.10 3.29
C GLY A 159 -5.35 15.69 2.85
N ILE A 160 -6.42 15.60 2.06
CA ILE A 160 -6.94 14.35 1.50
C ILE A 160 -7.14 14.56 0.01
N TYR A 161 -6.55 13.73 -0.83
CA TYR A 161 -6.65 13.83 -2.29
C TYR A 161 -7.12 12.53 -2.92
N LEU A 162 -7.94 12.65 -3.94
CA LEU A 162 -8.34 11.56 -4.81
C LEU A 162 -7.73 11.80 -6.19
N LEU A 163 -7.01 10.80 -6.71
CA LEU A 163 -6.58 10.75 -8.10
C LEU A 163 -7.27 9.57 -8.78
N PHE A 164 -8.15 9.86 -9.73
CA PHE A 164 -8.85 8.85 -10.52
C PHE A 164 -8.09 8.57 -11.82
N ASP A 165 -7.79 7.30 -12.04
CA ASP A 165 -7.22 6.76 -13.26
C ASP A 165 -8.30 6.03 -14.05
N ASP A 166 -9.14 6.81 -14.74
CA ASP A 166 -10.33 6.28 -15.40
C ASP A 166 -10.04 5.13 -16.38
N PRO A 167 -8.98 5.17 -17.22
CA PRO A 167 -8.65 4.03 -18.10
C PRO A 167 -8.27 2.74 -17.36
N ALA A 168 -7.70 2.86 -16.16
CA ALA A 168 -7.25 1.72 -15.36
C ALA A 168 -8.31 1.27 -14.32
N HIS A 169 -9.42 2.00 -14.20
CA HIS A 169 -10.42 1.85 -13.13
C HIS A 169 -9.80 1.86 -11.72
N ALA A 170 -8.72 2.63 -11.55
CA ALA A 170 -8.00 2.72 -10.29
C ALA A 170 -8.22 4.09 -9.65
N VAL A 171 -8.27 4.11 -8.32
CA VAL A 171 -8.31 5.34 -7.54
C VAL A 171 -7.17 5.34 -6.55
N THR A 172 -6.55 6.49 -6.38
CA THR A 172 -5.56 6.73 -5.34
C THR A 172 -6.14 7.71 -4.32
N THR A 173 -6.29 7.28 -3.07
CA THR A 173 -6.55 8.17 -1.94
C THR A 173 -5.24 8.52 -1.25
N ILE A 174 -4.92 9.80 -1.13
CA ILE A 174 -3.67 10.29 -0.55
C ILE A 174 -4.01 11.08 0.71
N TYR A 175 -3.48 10.65 1.85
CA TYR A 175 -3.52 11.41 3.09
C TYR A 175 -2.17 12.07 3.30
N MET A 176 -2.15 13.39 3.27
CA MET A 176 -0.96 14.19 3.60
C MET A 176 -0.87 14.32 5.11
N LEU A 177 0.19 13.79 5.71
CA LEU A 177 0.29 13.66 7.15
C LEU A 177 0.94 14.90 7.75
N ASN A 178 0.44 15.30 8.92
CA ASN A 178 1.14 16.26 9.75
C ASN A 178 2.18 15.51 10.57
N GLN A 179 3.44 15.92 10.48
CA GLN A 179 4.50 15.39 11.32
C GLN A 179 4.82 16.42 12.41
N GLU A 180 5.49 15.98 13.47
CA GLU A 180 5.91 16.90 14.52
C GLU A 180 6.80 18.03 13.96
N PRO A 181 6.66 19.28 14.44
CA PRO A 181 7.34 20.44 13.86
C PRO A 181 8.87 20.28 13.71
N GLN A 182 9.52 19.61 14.65
CA GLN A 182 10.97 19.36 14.60
C GLN A 182 11.39 18.30 13.57
N ASP A 183 10.46 17.45 13.11
CA ASP A 183 10.72 16.30 12.26
C ASP A 183 10.24 16.51 10.81
N ARG A 184 9.33 17.45 10.55
CA ARG A 184 8.81 17.76 9.20
C ARG A 184 9.71 18.65 8.35
N LYS A 185 9.57 18.52 7.02
CA LYS A 185 10.28 19.33 6.00
C LYS A 185 9.68 20.72 5.74
N PHE A 186 8.61 21.10 6.43
CA PHE A 186 7.91 22.37 6.27
C PHE A 186 7.56 22.98 7.62
N GLN A 187 7.58 24.31 7.72
CA GLN A 187 7.27 25.04 8.95
C GLN A 187 6.04 25.94 8.79
N THR A 188 5.70 26.31 7.55
CA THR A 188 4.52 27.14 7.24
C THR A 188 3.48 26.39 6.38
N ILE A 189 2.25 26.90 6.34
CA ILE A 189 1.20 26.33 5.50
C ILE A 189 1.54 26.50 4.00
N GLU A 190 2.23 27.58 3.63
CA GLU A 190 2.70 27.82 2.26
C GLU A 190 3.80 26.85 1.85
N GLU A 191 4.72 26.50 2.76
CA GLU A 191 5.72 25.46 2.53
C GLU A 191 5.08 24.08 2.36
N TYR A 192 4.13 23.73 3.24
CA TYR A 192 3.35 22.51 3.11
C TYR A 192 2.66 22.42 1.75
N ARG A 193 1.94 23.47 1.33
CA ARG A 193 1.20 23.50 0.06
C ARG A 193 2.12 23.28 -1.13
N ARG A 194 3.29 23.92 -1.16
CA ARG A 194 4.30 23.70 -2.22
C ARG A 194 4.80 22.26 -2.25
N LEU A 195 5.14 21.71 -1.08
CA LEU A 195 5.64 20.34 -0.99
C LEU A 195 4.56 19.32 -1.42
N ARG A 196 3.31 19.57 -1.02
CA ARG A 196 2.16 18.78 -1.42
C ARG A 196 1.96 18.81 -2.93
N ASP A 197 1.96 20.00 -3.54
CA ASP A 197 1.76 20.12 -4.99
C ASP A 197 2.89 19.41 -5.76
N GLN A 198 4.13 19.55 -5.28
CA GLN A 198 5.27 18.83 -5.83
C GLN A 198 5.11 17.31 -5.71
N PHE A 199 4.65 16.81 -4.56
CA PHE A 199 4.37 15.38 -4.36
C PHE A 199 3.30 14.88 -5.32
N LEU A 200 2.14 15.54 -5.38
CA LEU A 200 1.02 15.13 -6.24
C LEU A 200 1.46 15.11 -7.71
N ALA A 201 2.16 16.15 -8.17
CA ALA A 201 2.66 16.24 -9.53
C ALA A 201 3.71 15.14 -9.84
N SER A 202 4.69 14.94 -8.96
CA SER A 202 5.77 13.97 -9.17
C SER A 202 5.27 12.53 -9.11
N TYR A 203 4.37 12.24 -8.16
CA TYR A 203 3.81 10.90 -7.98
C TYR A 203 2.91 10.51 -9.16
N SER A 204 1.99 11.39 -9.57
CA SER A 204 1.15 11.13 -10.74
C SER A 204 1.95 11.01 -12.04
N ALA A 205 2.97 11.85 -12.25
CA ALA A 205 3.85 11.73 -13.42
C ALA A 205 4.59 10.38 -13.42
N CYS A 206 5.14 9.98 -12.27
CA CYS A 206 5.80 8.69 -12.12
C CYS A 206 4.88 7.52 -12.47
N ILE A 207 3.65 7.50 -11.97
CA ILE A 207 2.69 6.41 -12.27
C ILE A 207 2.49 6.30 -13.79
N ARG A 208 2.29 7.42 -14.49
CA ARG A 208 2.13 7.43 -15.95
C ARG A 208 3.36 6.86 -16.65
N THR A 209 4.55 7.28 -16.26
CA THR A 209 5.81 6.74 -16.82
C THR A 209 5.90 5.23 -16.59
N ASN A 210 5.57 4.74 -15.40
CA ASN A 210 5.59 3.32 -15.08
C ASN A 210 4.56 2.51 -15.87
N GLN A 211 3.39 3.09 -16.17
CA GLN A 211 2.35 2.45 -16.99
C GLN A 211 2.74 2.39 -18.47
N GLN A 212 3.45 3.40 -18.98
CA GLN A 212 3.93 3.44 -20.36
C GLN A 212 5.14 2.53 -20.60
N SER A 213 5.87 2.16 -19.55
CA SER A 213 7.05 1.31 -19.63
C SER A 213 6.73 -0.20 -19.58
N ARG A 214 5.44 -0.55 -19.69
CA ARG A 214 4.94 -1.93 -19.73
C ARG A 214 4.59 -2.34 -21.15
#